data_AF-A0A1B6BC94-F1
#
_entry.id   AF-A0A1B6BC94-F1
#
_cell.length_a   1.000
_cell.length_b   1.000
_cell.length_c   1.000
_cell.angle_alpha   90.00
_cell.angle_beta   90.00
_cell.angle_gamma   90.00
#
_symmetry.space_group_name_H-M   'P 1'
#
loop_
_entity.id
_entity.type
_entity.pdbx_description
1 polymer ?
#
loop_
_entity_poly.entity_id
_entity_poly.type
_entity_poly.pdbx_seq_one_letter_code
_entity_poly.pdbx_strand_id
1 'polypeptide(L)'
;MGTVYRKSSCLLIGLMMLVVAGLLSFASTVEVNGENKIVTTEIKNGRTYISSEDLKTFGFTTEIKGQMIIVKNSDVSLTFYRDTNKVTVNDAVISLDSKIYVRNGVPYIPMKFFFETINYRVGWTPKSHQVTLYKLGDEKFPIVISDGDVHYKFKAPAKRVVSLAPSVTEILFAIGAGDTLVGRTLYCNYPTEAKAIQTVGSLYEPDLEGILDLEPEVVIAATHINEDVLKTLTSAKIQTLTQKSPSKINEIYTFISKLGALVDHKYEARALISSLKLKVDRVNQTVALIPESERKTIYYVVGTGKKEHTAGNGTFINEVLQVAGGINVATDVEGWSYSLEKLIEHNPSYLFGEGYNYDTMIASDNYKNLKALKDDHYIKIDSNVFSIPGPRVIDLGLKQIIHTLYPDYESDLNY
;
A
#
# COMPACT_ATOMS: atom_id res chain seq x y z
N MET A 1 -38.63 -23.85 -11.04
CA MET A 1 -38.64 -22.45 -11.54
C MET A 1 -37.49 -21.70 -10.89
N GLY A 2 -36.53 -21.23 -11.69
CA GLY A 2 -35.70 -20.07 -11.35
C GLY A 2 -34.43 -20.28 -10.52
N THR A 3 -33.46 -21.05 -11.00
CA THR A 3 -32.05 -20.90 -10.59
C THR A 3 -31.45 -19.70 -11.33
N VAL A 4 -31.17 -18.61 -10.61
CA VAL A 4 -30.46 -17.43 -11.16
C VAL A 4 -29.08 -17.35 -10.49
N TYR A 5 -28.06 -17.39 -11.34
CA TYR A 5 -26.65 -17.09 -11.08
C TYR A 5 -26.46 -15.78 -10.30
N ARG A 6 -25.55 -15.76 -9.33
CA ARG A 6 -24.74 -14.57 -9.03
C ARG A 6 -23.26 -14.94 -8.89
N LYS A 7 -22.48 -14.34 -9.80
CA LYS A 7 -21.03 -14.30 -9.86
C LYS A 7 -20.45 -13.65 -8.60
N SER A 8 -19.50 -14.32 -7.96
CA SER A 8 -18.48 -13.67 -7.14
C SER A 8 -17.12 -14.13 -7.67
N SER A 9 -16.42 -13.22 -8.34
CA SER A 9 -15.07 -13.39 -8.86
C SER A 9 -14.05 -13.29 -7.71
N CYS A 10 -14.10 -14.23 -6.78
CA CYS A 10 -12.96 -14.51 -5.92
C CYS A 10 -12.00 -15.39 -6.73
N LEU A 11 -10.84 -14.85 -7.11
CA LEU A 11 -9.69 -15.68 -7.46
C LEU A 11 -9.23 -16.38 -6.17
N LEU A 12 -9.99 -17.41 -5.76
CA LEU A 12 -9.40 -18.55 -5.08
C LEU A 12 -8.32 -19.07 -6.02
N ILE A 13 -7.07 -18.78 -5.67
CA ILE A 13 -5.93 -19.59 -6.08
C ILE A 13 -6.31 -21.00 -5.66
N GLY A 14 -6.56 -21.84 -6.65
CA GLY A 14 -7.16 -23.15 -6.47
C GLY A 14 -6.44 -23.95 -5.39
N LEU A 15 -7.23 -24.35 -4.40
CA LEU A 15 -6.99 -25.50 -3.55
C LEU A 15 -6.94 -26.75 -4.46
N MET A 16 -5.80 -26.98 -5.12
CA MET A 16 -5.32 -28.27 -5.68
C MET A 16 -4.01 -28.05 -6.46
N MET A 17 -2.93 -27.77 -5.73
CA MET A 17 -1.65 -28.41 -6.03
C MET A 17 -1.22 -29.04 -4.73
N LEU A 18 -1.05 -30.37 -4.76
CA LEU A 18 -0.54 -31.16 -3.66
C LEU A 18 0.61 -30.42 -2.96
N VAL A 19 0.48 -30.29 -1.65
CA VAL A 19 1.61 -30.11 -0.75
C VAL A 19 2.56 -31.30 -0.97
N VAL A 20 3.53 -31.11 -1.85
CA VAL A 20 4.78 -31.86 -1.84
C VAL A 20 5.86 -30.81 -1.64
N ALA A 21 6.42 -30.79 -0.44
CA ALA A 21 7.63 -30.06 -0.14
C ALA A 21 8.78 -30.62 -1.02
N GLY A 22 8.96 -30.05 -2.20
CA GLY A 22 10.01 -30.41 -3.15
C GLY A 22 10.32 -29.27 -4.10
N LEU A 23 11.57 -28.79 -4.09
CA LEU A 23 12.10 -27.77 -5.01
C LEU A 23 12.31 -28.36 -6.40
N LEU A 24 11.28 -28.33 -7.24
CA LEU A 24 11.40 -28.72 -8.64
C LEU A 24 11.58 -27.46 -9.52
N SER A 25 12.74 -27.35 -10.15
CA SER A 25 13.01 -26.36 -11.20
C SER A 25 12.45 -26.89 -12.50
N PHE A 26 11.66 -26.10 -13.20
CA PHE A 26 11.16 -26.46 -14.51
C PHE A 26 11.44 -25.33 -15.51
N ALA A 27 11.90 -25.71 -16.70
CA ALA A 27 11.75 -24.84 -17.85
C ALA A 27 10.24 -24.68 -18.09
N SER A 28 9.76 -23.45 -17.98
CA SER A 28 8.35 -23.10 -18.16
C SER A 28 8.23 -22.16 -19.35
N THR A 29 7.24 -22.41 -20.18
CA THR A 29 6.87 -21.46 -21.22
C THR A 29 6.12 -20.30 -20.54
N VAL A 30 6.54 -19.08 -20.82
CA VAL A 30 5.87 -17.84 -20.41
C VAL A 30 5.45 -17.10 -21.68
N GLU A 31 4.21 -16.63 -21.73
CA GLU A 31 3.72 -15.88 -22.88
C GLU A 31 4.07 -14.40 -22.67
N VAL A 32 4.87 -13.84 -23.57
CA VAL A 32 5.35 -12.46 -23.51
C VAL A 32 4.81 -11.71 -24.72
N ASN A 33 3.88 -10.78 -24.51
CA ASN A 33 3.20 -10.03 -25.58
C ASN A 33 2.58 -10.94 -26.67
N GLY A 34 2.07 -12.11 -26.30
CA GLY A 34 1.50 -13.10 -27.22
C GLY A 34 2.52 -14.09 -27.81
N GLU A 35 3.81 -13.96 -27.50
CA GLU A 35 4.87 -14.86 -27.96
C GLU A 35 5.39 -15.75 -26.83
N ASN A 36 5.55 -17.05 -27.09
CA ASN A 36 6.08 -17.98 -26.11
C ASN A 36 7.60 -17.81 -25.94
N LYS A 37 8.04 -17.58 -24.71
CA LYS A 37 9.46 -17.63 -24.30
C LYS A 37 9.67 -18.74 -23.27
N ILE A 38 10.76 -19.48 -23.41
CA ILE A 38 11.18 -20.46 -22.41
C ILE A 38 12.02 -19.74 -21.36
N VAL A 39 11.63 -19.86 -20.10
CA VAL A 39 12.38 -19.34 -18.96
C VAL A 39 12.38 -20.39 -17.85
N THR A 40 13.40 -20.34 -17.00
CA THR A 40 13.53 -21.19 -15.82
C THR A 40 12.80 -20.54 -14.66
N THR A 41 11.82 -21.25 -14.13
CA THR A 41 11.00 -20.76 -13.01
C THR A 41 10.95 -21.77 -11.88
N GLU A 42 10.67 -21.25 -10.70
CA GLU A 42 10.43 -22.04 -9.50
C GLU A 42 9.28 -21.42 -8.69
N ILE A 43 8.52 -22.26 -8.00
CA ILE A 43 7.49 -21.82 -7.08
C ILE A 43 7.97 -22.09 -5.66
N LYS A 44 8.01 -21.06 -4.83
CA LYS A 44 8.37 -21.16 -3.41
C LYS A 44 7.47 -20.27 -2.57
N ASN A 45 6.85 -20.84 -1.53
CA ASN A 45 5.95 -20.16 -0.61
C ASN A 45 4.86 -19.34 -1.34
N GLY A 46 4.23 -19.93 -2.37
CA GLY A 46 3.17 -19.28 -3.14
C GLY A 46 3.63 -18.15 -4.08
N ARG A 47 4.94 -17.99 -4.31
CA ARG A 47 5.49 -17.02 -5.27
C ARG A 47 6.25 -17.72 -6.39
N THR A 48 6.06 -17.21 -7.60
CA THR A 48 6.85 -17.61 -8.78
C THR A 48 8.12 -16.79 -8.84
N TYR A 49 9.25 -17.46 -9.03
CA TYR A 49 10.57 -16.87 -9.21
C TYR A 49 11.06 -17.15 -10.62
N ILE A 50 11.87 -16.23 -11.14
CA ILE A 50 12.58 -16.39 -12.41
C ILE A 50 14.08 -16.48 -12.13
N SER A 51 14.78 -17.34 -12.88
CA SER A 51 16.24 -17.35 -12.90
C SER A 51 16.77 -16.01 -13.40
N SER A 52 17.72 -15.43 -12.66
CA SER A 52 18.39 -14.19 -13.07
C SER A 52 19.23 -14.35 -14.36
N GLU A 53 19.54 -15.57 -14.79
CA GLU A 53 20.19 -15.84 -16.08
C GLU A 53 19.25 -15.60 -17.27
N ASP A 54 17.94 -15.80 -17.09
CA ASP A 54 16.95 -15.63 -18.14
C ASP A 54 16.56 -14.15 -18.33
N LEU A 55 16.89 -13.29 -17.36
CA LEU A 55 16.64 -11.85 -17.44
C LEU A 55 17.40 -11.16 -18.59
N LYS A 56 18.49 -11.77 -19.07
CA LYS A 56 19.17 -11.33 -20.30
C LYS A 56 18.27 -11.34 -21.53
N THR A 57 17.30 -12.25 -21.59
CA THR A 57 16.32 -12.33 -22.70
C THR A 57 15.28 -11.20 -22.65
N PHE A 58 15.29 -10.41 -21.58
CA PHE A 58 14.50 -9.20 -21.36
C PHE A 58 15.38 -7.94 -21.36
N GLY A 59 16.66 -8.04 -21.76
CA GLY A 59 17.57 -6.89 -21.86
C GLY A 59 18.24 -6.48 -20.54
N PHE A 60 18.24 -7.35 -19.53
CA PHE A 60 18.89 -7.08 -18.24
C PHE A 60 20.21 -7.83 -18.09
N THR A 61 21.14 -7.20 -17.38
CA THR A 61 22.37 -7.83 -16.92
C THR A 61 22.25 -8.14 -15.43
N THR A 62 22.85 -9.25 -15.01
CA THR A 62 22.91 -9.66 -13.60
C THR A 62 24.37 -9.67 -13.15
N GLU A 63 24.67 -8.96 -12.06
CA GLU A 63 25.98 -8.88 -11.45
C GLU A 63 25.88 -9.28 -9.97
N ILE A 64 26.76 -10.14 -9.49
CA ILE A 64 26.80 -10.59 -8.09
C ILE A 64 28.02 -9.98 -7.40
N LYS A 65 27.80 -9.18 -6.35
CA LYS A 65 28.85 -8.56 -5.52
C LYS A 65 28.63 -8.88 -4.05
N GLY A 66 29.29 -9.92 -3.56
CA GLY A 66 29.10 -10.39 -2.18
C GLY A 66 27.63 -10.71 -1.90
N GLN A 67 26.99 -9.93 -1.02
CA GLN A 67 25.58 -10.08 -0.66
C GLN A 67 24.61 -9.41 -1.64
N MET A 68 25.11 -8.60 -2.57
CA MET A 68 24.29 -7.88 -3.54
C MET A 68 24.13 -8.67 -4.85
N ILE A 69 22.91 -8.70 -5.35
CA ILE A 69 22.56 -9.18 -6.70
C ILE A 69 21.94 -8.00 -7.43
N ILE A 70 22.69 -7.46 -8.38
CA ILE A 70 22.34 -6.24 -9.12
C ILE A 70 21.81 -6.67 -10.48
N VAL A 71 20.53 -6.39 -10.73
CA VAL A 71 19.87 -6.62 -12.02
C VAL A 71 19.54 -5.27 -12.65
N LYS A 72 20.15 -4.96 -13.79
CA LYS A 72 20.05 -3.62 -14.38
C LYS A 72 20.04 -3.61 -15.91
N ASN A 73 19.45 -2.56 -16.46
CA ASN A 73 19.57 -2.14 -17.86
C ASN A 73 19.94 -0.64 -17.93
N SER A 74 19.69 0.05 -19.05
CA SER A 74 19.93 1.48 -19.20
C SER A 74 19.00 2.37 -18.38
N ASP A 75 17.83 1.88 -17.99
CA ASP A 75 16.73 2.69 -17.46
C ASP A 75 16.54 2.51 -15.95
N VAL A 76 16.85 1.31 -15.42
CA VAL A 76 16.61 0.95 -14.03
C VAL A 76 17.64 -0.04 -13.51
N SER A 77 17.99 0.09 -12.23
CA SER A 77 18.80 -0.86 -11.48
C SER A 77 18.04 -1.37 -10.26
N LEU A 78 17.96 -2.70 -10.12
CA LEU A 78 17.38 -3.38 -8.96
C LEU A 78 18.48 -4.13 -8.22
N THR A 79 18.79 -3.70 -7.01
CA THR A 79 19.80 -4.34 -6.14
C THR A 79 19.11 -5.13 -5.05
N PHE A 80 19.09 -6.45 -5.18
CA PHE A 80 18.58 -7.37 -4.17
C PHE A 80 19.70 -7.73 -3.18
N TYR A 81 19.35 -7.87 -1.90
CA TYR A 81 20.29 -8.26 -0.86
C TYR A 81 19.94 -9.65 -0.34
N ARG A 82 20.88 -10.59 -0.46
CA ARG A 82 20.73 -11.98 0.01
C ARG A 82 20.30 -12.01 1.48
N ASP A 83 19.49 -13.01 1.80
CA ASP A 83 18.95 -13.29 3.14
C ASP A 83 18.06 -12.18 3.75
N THR A 84 17.82 -11.11 3.01
CA THR A 84 16.88 -10.05 3.36
C THR A 84 15.64 -10.07 2.46
N ASN A 85 14.61 -9.36 2.89
CA ASN A 85 13.44 -9.01 2.09
C ASN A 85 13.61 -7.67 1.37
N LYS A 86 14.80 -7.07 1.31
CA LYS A 86 14.98 -5.71 0.78
C LYS A 86 15.50 -5.73 -0.65
N VAL A 87 15.05 -4.75 -1.41
CA VAL A 87 15.58 -4.39 -2.73
C VAL A 87 15.71 -2.88 -2.82
N THR A 88 16.81 -2.41 -3.38
CA THR A 88 16.95 -1.00 -3.78
C THR A 88 16.61 -0.90 -5.27
N VAL A 89 15.57 -0.14 -5.62
CA VAL A 89 15.22 0.20 -7.00
C VAL A 89 15.71 1.62 -7.24
N ASN A 90 16.75 1.76 -8.06
CA ASN A 90 17.56 2.97 -8.18
C ASN A 90 18.07 3.45 -6.81
N ASP A 91 17.38 4.40 -6.18
CA ASP A 91 17.66 4.97 -4.86
C ASP A 91 16.60 4.62 -3.80
N ALA A 92 15.44 4.11 -4.20
CA ALA A 92 14.35 3.75 -3.29
C ALA A 92 14.54 2.35 -2.68
N VAL A 93 14.53 2.26 -1.35
CA VAL A 93 14.59 0.99 -0.61
C VAL A 93 13.19 0.46 -0.36
N ILE A 94 12.91 -0.73 -0.89
CA ILE A 94 11.59 -1.37 -0.82
C ILE A 94 11.73 -2.71 -0.09
N SER A 95 10.88 -2.96 0.89
CA SER A 95 10.72 -4.29 1.49
C SER A 95 9.77 -5.12 0.64
N LEU A 96 10.06 -6.40 0.44
CA LEU A 96 9.28 -7.36 -0.32
C LEU A 96 8.50 -8.27 0.64
N ASP A 97 7.51 -8.99 0.11
CA ASP A 97 6.80 -10.04 0.85
C ASP A 97 7.57 -11.38 0.89
N SER A 98 8.73 -11.42 0.21
CA SER A 98 9.49 -12.63 -0.03
C SER A 98 10.96 -12.31 -0.28
N LYS A 99 11.84 -13.21 0.14
CA LYS A 99 13.29 -13.11 -0.09
C LYS A 99 13.65 -13.70 -1.45
N ILE A 100 14.66 -13.14 -2.09
CA ILE A 100 15.37 -13.86 -3.15
C ILE A 100 16.05 -15.11 -2.56
N TYR A 101 16.44 -16.05 -3.43
CA TYR A 101 17.33 -17.15 -3.02
C TYR A 101 18.29 -17.51 -4.14
N VAL A 102 19.32 -18.27 -3.79
CA VAL A 102 20.34 -18.74 -4.73
C VAL A 102 20.32 -20.25 -4.78
N ARG A 103 20.24 -20.83 -5.98
CA ARG A 103 20.31 -22.27 -6.21
C ARG A 103 21.44 -22.53 -7.20
N ASN A 104 22.38 -23.40 -6.84
CA ASN A 104 23.54 -23.74 -7.68
C ASN A 104 24.30 -22.50 -8.20
N GLY A 105 24.43 -21.47 -7.37
CA GLY A 105 25.08 -20.20 -7.73
C GLY A 105 24.20 -19.21 -8.51
N VAL A 106 23.00 -19.61 -8.93
CA VAL A 106 22.07 -18.78 -9.71
C VAL A 106 21.04 -18.11 -8.80
N PRO A 107 20.94 -16.77 -8.80
CA PRO A 107 19.86 -16.05 -8.12
C PRO A 107 18.50 -16.28 -8.77
N TYR A 108 17.48 -16.46 -7.93
CA TYR A 108 16.07 -16.53 -8.29
C TYR A 108 15.33 -15.34 -7.71
N ILE A 109 14.63 -14.60 -8.58
CA ILE A 109 14.03 -13.29 -8.27
C ILE A 109 12.51 -13.39 -8.34
N PRO A 110 11.76 -12.80 -7.38
CA PRO A 110 10.30 -12.76 -7.43
C PRO A 110 9.79 -12.19 -8.76
N MET A 111 9.20 -13.05 -9.58
CA MET A 111 8.87 -12.77 -10.98
C MET A 111 7.88 -11.61 -11.09
N LYS A 112 6.78 -11.67 -10.33
CA LYS A 112 5.72 -10.64 -10.37
C LYS A 112 6.27 -9.25 -10.01
N PHE A 113 7.04 -9.15 -8.91
CA PHE A 113 7.67 -7.91 -8.48
C PHE A 113 8.60 -7.33 -9.57
N PHE A 114 9.49 -8.16 -10.11
CA PHE A 114 10.44 -7.73 -11.13
C PHE A 114 9.71 -7.18 -12.36
N PHE A 115 8.78 -7.95 -12.93
CA PHE A 115 8.10 -7.58 -14.15
C PHE A 115 7.13 -6.39 -13.98
N GLU A 116 6.41 -6.29 -12.87
CA GLU A 116 5.56 -5.12 -12.59
C GLU A 116 6.41 -3.84 -12.41
N THR A 117 7.59 -3.93 -11.78
CA THR A 117 8.54 -2.82 -11.66
C THR A 117 8.93 -2.24 -13.03
N ILE A 118 9.10 -3.11 -14.02
CA ILE A 118 9.47 -2.73 -15.40
C ILE A 118 8.25 -2.61 -16.33
N ASN A 119 7.07 -2.31 -15.78
CA ASN A 119 5.82 -2.00 -16.49
C ASN A 119 5.16 -3.16 -17.23
N TYR A 120 5.34 -4.40 -16.80
CA TYR A 120 4.55 -5.50 -17.32
C TYR A 120 3.32 -5.72 -16.45
N ARG A 121 2.19 -5.99 -17.11
CA ARG A 121 1.08 -6.68 -16.46
C ARG A 121 1.44 -8.17 -16.39
N VAL A 122 1.43 -8.71 -15.17
CA VAL A 122 1.68 -10.14 -14.92
C VAL A 122 0.34 -10.83 -14.68
N GLY A 123 -0.01 -11.76 -15.57
CA GLY A 123 -1.23 -12.53 -15.52
C GLY A 123 -0.97 -14.04 -15.43
N TRP A 124 -2.07 -14.78 -15.28
CA TRP A 124 -2.08 -16.24 -15.30
C TRP A 124 -3.22 -16.70 -16.20
N THR A 125 -2.94 -17.65 -17.09
CA THR A 125 -3.94 -18.30 -17.93
C THR A 125 -4.27 -19.67 -17.35
N PRO A 126 -5.46 -19.86 -16.72
CA PRO A 126 -5.80 -21.13 -16.08
C PRO A 126 -5.84 -22.33 -17.04
N LYS A 127 -6.22 -22.11 -18.30
CA LYS A 127 -6.33 -23.19 -19.30
C LYS A 127 -4.97 -23.74 -19.72
N SER A 128 -4.00 -22.87 -19.98
CA SER A 128 -2.65 -23.25 -20.41
C SER A 128 -1.67 -23.39 -19.24
N HIS A 129 -2.10 -23.12 -18.01
CA HIS A 129 -1.25 -23.09 -16.81
C HIS A 129 0.01 -22.24 -17.03
N GLN A 130 -0.17 -21.08 -17.64
CA GLN A 130 0.91 -20.26 -18.14
C GLN A 130 0.89 -18.86 -17.55
N VAL A 131 2.05 -18.36 -17.15
CA VAL A 131 2.23 -16.94 -16.82
C VAL A 131 2.17 -16.13 -18.12
N THR A 132 1.46 -15.01 -18.09
CA THR A 132 1.41 -14.03 -19.18
C THR A 132 2.07 -12.73 -18.75
N LEU A 133 2.91 -12.18 -19.62
CA LEU A 133 3.63 -10.93 -19.42
C LEU A 133 3.26 -9.98 -20.57
N TYR A 134 2.55 -8.92 -20.26
CA TYR A 134 2.17 -7.92 -21.24
C TYR A 134 2.81 -6.57 -20.91
N LYS A 135 3.74 -6.11 -21.75
CA LYS A 135 4.43 -4.82 -21.58
C LYS A 135 3.43 -3.69 -21.80
N LEU A 136 3.24 -2.87 -20.78
CA LEU A 136 2.46 -1.64 -20.88
C LEU A 136 3.32 -0.52 -21.48
N GLY A 137 2.65 0.45 -22.11
CA GLY A 137 3.31 1.66 -22.60
C GLY A 137 3.85 2.48 -21.43
N ASP A 138 5.04 3.07 -21.61
CA ASP A 138 5.61 3.98 -20.62
C ASP A 138 5.01 5.38 -20.77
N GLU A 139 4.67 5.99 -19.64
CA GLU A 139 4.20 7.38 -19.60
C GLU A 139 5.36 8.34 -19.91
N LYS A 140 5.12 9.27 -20.82
CA LYS A 140 6.06 10.31 -21.23
C LYS A 140 5.44 11.68 -21.00
N PHE A 141 6.26 12.63 -20.59
CA PHE A 141 5.83 14.02 -20.51
C PHE A 141 5.51 14.58 -21.91
N PRO A 142 4.51 15.47 -22.06
CA PRO A 142 3.66 15.99 -20.99
C PRO A 142 2.65 14.95 -20.47
N ILE A 143 2.49 14.87 -19.15
CA ILE A 143 1.47 14.01 -18.51
C ILE A 143 0.25 14.84 -18.12
N VAL A 144 -0.90 14.16 -18.01
CA VAL A 144 -2.13 14.74 -17.47
C VAL A 144 -2.57 13.91 -16.29
N ILE A 145 -2.63 14.52 -15.11
CA ILE A 145 -3.15 13.90 -13.89
C ILE A 145 -4.55 14.45 -13.65
N SER A 146 -5.53 13.57 -13.47
CA SER A 146 -6.92 13.95 -13.22
C SER A 146 -7.33 13.71 -11.77
N ASP A 147 -8.08 14.65 -11.20
CA ASP A 147 -8.86 14.49 -9.96
C ASP A 147 -10.31 14.93 -10.21
N GLY A 148 -11.21 13.97 -10.37
CA GLY A 148 -12.55 14.22 -10.88
C GLY A 148 -12.50 14.89 -12.26
N ASP A 149 -13.16 16.03 -12.39
CA ASP A 149 -13.24 16.83 -13.62
C ASP A 149 -12.04 17.79 -13.80
N VAL A 150 -11.14 17.85 -12.82
CA VAL A 150 -9.96 18.72 -12.88
C VAL A 150 -8.80 17.98 -13.50
N HIS A 151 -8.15 18.60 -14.50
CA HIS A 151 -7.01 18.04 -15.22
C HIS A 151 -5.77 18.92 -15.04
N TYR A 152 -4.71 18.33 -14.50
CA TYR A 152 -3.43 18.96 -14.26
C TYR A 152 -2.42 18.51 -15.31
N LYS A 153 -1.98 19.42 -16.17
CA LYS A 153 -0.97 19.13 -17.20
C LYS A 153 0.41 19.49 -16.68
N PHE A 154 1.33 18.54 -16.73
CA PHE A 154 2.73 18.74 -16.38
C PHE A 154 3.59 18.52 -17.62
N LYS A 155 4.46 19.48 -17.96
CA LYS A 155 5.30 19.42 -19.16
C LYS A 155 6.65 18.75 -18.92
N ALA A 156 7.07 18.66 -17.66
CA ALA A 156 8.33 18.08 -17.21
C ALA A 156 8.13 17.55 -15.77
N PRO A 157 9.06 16.70 -15.27
CA PRO A 157 9.00 16.22 -13.90
C PRO A 157 9.04 17.37 -12.89
N ALA A 158 8.17 17.32 -11.88
CA ALA A 158 8.18 18.30 -10.81
C ALA A 158 9.40 18.13 -9.90
N LYS A 159 10.09 19.24 -9.62
CA LYS A 159 11.30 19.30 -8.77
C LYS A 159 11.11 20.12 -7.49
N ARG A 160 10.04 20.93 -7.42
CA ARG A 160 9.69 21.73 -6.23
C ARG A 160 8.25 21.46 -5.83
N VAL A 161 8.07 20.50 -4.92
CA VAL A 161 6.77 20.06 -4.41
C VAL A 161 6.58 20.62 -3.01
N VAL A 162 5.38 21.15 -2.74
CA VAL A 162 4.92 21.41 -1.36
C VAL A 162 3.87 20.36 -1.00
N SER A 163 4.08 19.65 0.10
CA SER A 163 3.15 18.65 0.62
C SER A 163 2.27 19.24 1.71
N LEU A 164 0.97 19.33 1.44
CA LEU A 164 -0.04 19.68 2.43
C LEU A 164 -0.69 18.43 3.05
N ALA A 165 -0.07 17.25 2.97
CA ALA A 165 -0.64 16.02 3.49
C ALA A 165 0.43 14.97 3.86
N PRO A 166 0.35 14.34 5.06
CA PRO A 166 1.32 13.32 5.47
C PRO A 166 1.49 12.19 4.45
N SER A 167 0.40 11.69 3.86
CA SER A 167 0.45 10.62 2.86
C SER A 167 1.30 10.99 1.63
N VAL A 168 1.26 12.25 1.17
CA VAL A 168 2.10 12.73 0.07
C VAL A 168 3.56 12.68 0.45
N THR A 169 3.90 13.22 1.62
CA THR A 169 5.29 13.22 2.12
C THR A 169 5.81 11.79 2.21
N GLU A 170 5.06 10.88 2.84
CA GLU A 170 5.47 9.49 2.97
C GLU A 170 5.70 8.79 1.64
N ILE A 171 4.80 9.01 0.67
CA ILE A 171 4.94 8.39 -0.65
C ILE A 171 6.16 8.93 -1.38
N LEU A 172 6.40 10.24 -1.38
CA LEU A 172 7.56 10.84 -2.06
C LEU A 172 8.87 10.28 -1.49
N PHE A 173 8.99 10.16 -0.17
CA PHE A 173 10.15 9.51 0.44
C PHE A 173 10.24 8.02 0.10
N ALA A 174 9.12 7.29 0.11
CA ALA A 174 9.10 5.86 -0.18
C ALA A 174 9.50 5.51 -1.62
N ILE A 175 9.34 6.44 -2.57
CA ILE A 175 9.75 6.28 -3.97
C ILE A 175 11.09 6.94 -4.31
N GLY A 176 11.85 7.40 -3.30
CA GLY A 176 13.16 8.06 -3.51
C GLY A 176 13.07 9.53 -3.95
N ALA A 177 11.87 10.12 -4.03
CA ALA A 177 11.64 11.48 -4.48
C ALA A 177 11.62 12.52 -3.33
N GLY A 178 12.20 12.20 -2.16
CA GLY A 178 12.21 13.09 -0.99
C GLY A 178 12.86 14.45 -1.27
N ASP A 179 13.89 14.49 -2.12
CA ASP A 179 14.61 15.71 -2.50
C ASP A 179 13.76 16.71 -3.32
N THR A 180 12.63 16.27 -3.86
CA THR A 180 11.70 17.18 -4.56
C THR A 180 10.87 18.03 -3.60
N LEU A 181 10.81 17.66 -2.31
CA LEU A 181 9.92 18.26 -1.33
C LEU A 181 10.57 19.49 -0.69
N VAL A 182 10.05 20.68 -1.02
CA VAL A 182 10.57 21.97 -0.54
C VAL A 182 9.79 22.54 0.65
N GLY A 183 8.58 22.02 0.90
CA GLY A 183 7.75 22.44 2.03
C GLY A 183 6.78 21.35 2.48
N ARG A 184 6.47 21.30 3.77
CA ARG A 184 5.58 20.32 4.38
C ARG A 184 4.72 20.90 5.51
N THR A 185 3.63 20.26 5.88
CA THR A 185 2.87 20.67 7.09
C THR A 185 3.57 20.23 8.38
N LEU A 186 3.14 20.78 9.51
CA LEU A 186 3.54 20.34 10.86
C LEU A 186 3.26 18.85 11.14
N TYR A 187 2.30 18.24 10.44
CA TYR A 187 1.90 16.85 10.62
C TYR A 187 2.71 15.87 9.77
N CYS A 188 3.47 16.36 8.79
CA CYS A 188 4.30 15.53 7.91
C CYS A 188 5.64 15.23 8.60
N ASN A 189 5.63 14.24 9.48
CA ASN A 189 6.76 13.96 10.39
C ASN A 189 7.45 12.61 10.13
N TYR A 190 7.05 11.90 9.06
CA TYR A 190 7.61 10.62 8.62
C TYR A 190 8.04 10.68 7.14
N PRO A 191 9.19 10.10 6.78
CA PRO A 191 10.19 9.54 7.68
C PRO A 191 10.91 10.64 8.48
N THR A 192 11.84 10.29 9.37
CA THR A 192 12.49 11.27 10.27
C THR A 192 13.16 12.41 9.50
N GLU A 193 13.70 12.11 8.32
CA GLU A 193 14.34 13.03 7.38
C GLU A 193 13.38 14.13 6.91
N ALA A 194 12.07 13.85 6.79
CA ALA A 194 11.07 14.84 6.40
C ALA A 194 10.97 16.01 7.38
N LYS A 195 11.38 15.82 8.64
CA LYS A 195 11.36 16.88 9.66
C LYS A 195 12.32 18.03 9.34
N ALA A 196 13.39 17.76 8.57
CA ALA A 196 14.35 18.78 8.14
C ALA A 196 13.79 19.72 7.06
N ILE A 197 12.71 19.34 6.39
CA ILE A 197 12.07 20.15 5.35
C ILE A 197 11.29 21.31 6.00
N GLN A 198 11.32 22.47 5.35
CA GLN A 198 10.65 23.67 5.82
C GLN A 198 9.16 23.43 6.08
N THR A 199 8.69 23.92 7.21
CA THR A 199 7.28 23.84 7.58
C THR A 199 6.50 25.00 6.96
N VAL A 200 5.35 24.72 6.38
CA VAL A 200 4.43 25.71 5.80
C VAL A 200 3.11 25.80 6.57
N GLY A 201 3.19 25.81 7.90
CA GLY A 201 2.02 25.81 8.79
C GLY A 201 1.34 24.45 8.97
N SER A 202 0.06 24.48 9.34
CA SER A 202 -0.74 23.27 9.60
C SER A 202 -1.49 22.82 8.35
N LEU A 203 -2.13 21.64 8.41
CA LEU A 203 -2.98 21.14 7.32
C LEU A 203 -4.26 21.98 7.13
N TYR A 204 -4.74 22.63 8.20
CA TYR A 204 -5.96 23.44 8.22
C TYR A 204 -5.69 24.92 7.94
N GLU A 205 -4.52 25.38 8.36
CA GLU A 205 -4.05 26.77 8.26
C GLU A 205 -2.60 26.75 7.72
N PRO A 206 -2.43 26.52 6.41
CA PRO A 206 -1.13 26.60 5.79
C PRO A 206 -0.67 28.06 5.66
N ASP A 207 0.62 28.27 5.82
CA ASP A 207 1.28 29.56 5.61
C ASP A 207 1.44 29.83 4.11
N LEU A 208 0.52 30.61 3.55
CA LEU A 208 0.48 30.89 2.12
C LEU A 208 1.64 31.76 1.64
N GLU A 209 2.11 32.69 2.46
CA GLU A 209 3.29 33.52 2.12
C GLU A 209 4.53 32.63 2.08
N GLY A 210 4.72 31.80 3.11
CA GLY A 210 5.81 30.82 3.12
C GLY A 210 5.74 29.80 1.97
N ILE A 211 4.55 29.41 1.52
CA ILE A 211 4.39 28.55 0.33
C ILE A 211 4.82 29.29 -0.93
N LEU A 212 4.46 30.57 -1.08
CA LEU A 212 4.83 31.37 -2.25
C LEU A 212 6.35 31.61 -2.33
N ASP A 213 6.98 31.89 -1.19
CA ASP A 213 8.43 32.10 -1.07
C ASP A 213 9.25 30.84 -1.43
N LEU A 214 8.63 29.66 -1.29
CA LEU A 214 9.21 28.39 -1.73
C LEU A 214 9.12 28.17 -3.24
N GLU A 215 8.48 29.05 -4.01
CA GLU A 215 8.35 28.95 -5.46
C GLU A 215 8.01 27.52 -5.95
N PRO A 216 6.92 26.89 -5.45
CA PRO A 216 6.59 25.52 -5.80
C PRO A 216 6.09 25.42 -7.24
N GLU A 217 6.49 24.34 -7.92
CA GLU A 217 5.91 23.97 -9.20
C GLU A 217 4.54 23.30 -9.01
N VAL A 218 4.33 22.66 -7.85
CA VAL A 218 3.06 22.03 -7.48
C VAL A 218 2.89 21.99 -5.97
N VAL A 219 1.69 22.34 -5.52
CA VAL A 219 1.22 22.08 -4.15
C VAL A 219 0.32 20.86 -4.19
N ILE A 220 0.55 19.89 -3.32
CA ILE A 220 -0.26 18.68 -3.26
C ILE A 220 -1.01 18.63 -1.93
N ALA A 221 -2.33 18.70 -2.02
CA ALA A 221 -3.23 18.60 -0.89
C ALA A 221 -3.97 17.28 -0.91
N ALA A 222 -4.13 16.66 0.25
CA ALA A 222 -5.07 15.55 0.41
C ALA A 222 -6.21 15.98 1.34
N THR A 223 -7.06 15.02 1.70
CA THR A 223 -8.32 15.19 2.46
C THR A 223 -8.28 16.28 3.53
N HIS A 224 -9.41 16.98 3.71
CA HIS A 224 -9.65 17.99 4.76
C HIS A 224 -8.95 19.34 4.55
N ILE A 225 -8.44 19.63 3.35
CA ILE A 225 -8.02 21.00 3.02
C ILE A 225 -9.24 21.94 2.96
N ASN A 226 -9.07 23.12 3.54
CA ASN A 226 -10.08 24.17 3.51
C ASN A 226 -10.26 24.71 2.07
N GLU A 227 -11.51 24.84 1.61
CA GLU A 227 -11.81 25.39 0.28
C GLU A 227 -11.24 26.79 0.06
N ASP A 228 -11.16 27.62 1.11
CA ASP A 228 -10.60 28.96 1.00
C ASP A 228 -9.08 28.95 0.80
N VAL A 229 -8.39 27.94 1.35
CA VAL A 229 -6.98 27.69 1.05
C VAL A 229 -6.82 27.32 -0.42
N LEU A 230 -7.65 26.40 -0.94
CA LEU A 230 -7.62 26.00 -2.35
C LEU A 230 -7.91 27.17 -3.29
N LYS A 231 -8.90 28.02 -2.97
CA LYS A 231 -9.21 29.25 -3.72
C LYS A 231 -7.99 30.17 -3.74
N THR A 232 -7.34 30.36 -2.60
CA THR A 232 -6.20 31.27 -2.51
C THR A 232 -5.00 30.78 -3.32
N LEU A 233 -4.66 29.49 -3.21
CA LEU A 233 -3.61 28.86 -4.04
C LEU A 233 -3.93 28.99 -5.54
N THR A 234 -5.20 28.80 -5.91
CA THR A 234 -5.67 28.94 -7.30
C THR A 234 -5.58 30.39 -7.79
N SER A 235 -6.00 31.37 -6.97
CA SER A 235 -5.88 32.80 -7.28
C SER A 235 -4.42 33.25 -7.43
N ALA A 236 -3.51 32.65 -6.66
CA ALA A 236 -2.07 32.85 -6.78
C ALA A 236 -1.45 32.11 -7.99
N LYS A 237 -2.27 31.41 -8.79
CA LYS A 237 -1.86 30.63 -9.97
C LYS A 237 -0.87 29.50 -9.66
N ILE A 238 -0.88 28.99 -8.42
CA ILE A 238 -0.11 27.81 -8.04
C ILE A 238 -0.87 26.57 -8.49
N GLN A 239 -0.21 25.70 -9.24
CA GLN A 239 -0.79 24.42 -9.62
C GLN A 239 -1.01 23.56 -8.37
N THR A 240 -2.27 23.27 -8.04
CA THR A 240 -2.62 22.55 -6.81
C THR A 240 -3.26 21.22 -7.17
N LEU A 241 -2.60 20.10 -6.86
CA LEU A 241 -3.17 18.77 -7.02
C LEU A 241 -3.91 18.37 -5.75
N THR A 242 -5.19 18.07 -5.87
CA THR A 242 -6.01 17.55 -4.77
C THR A 242 -6.16 16.02 -4.86
N GLN A 243 -6.31 15.39 -3.70
CA GLN A 243 -6.66 13.97 -3.61
C GLN A 243 -7.68 13.76 -2.49
N LYS A 244 -8.86 13.23 -2.84
CA LYS A 244 -9.86 12.82 -1.86
C LYS A 244 -9.34 11.66 -1.00
N SER A 245 -9.89 11.52 0.21
CA SER A 245 -9.60 10.35 1.05
C SER A 245 -9.99 9.11 0.27
N PRO A 246 -9.12 8.09 0.21
CA PRO A 246 -9.46 6.88 -0.48
C PRO A 246 -10.58 6.15 0.27
N SER A 247 -11.45 5.52 -0.49
CA SER A 247 -12.41 4.54 0.02
C SER A 247 -11.84 3.13 -0.01
N LYS A 248 -10.77 2.91 -0.80
CA LYS A 248 -10.12 1.62 -1.01
C LYS A 248 -8.59 1.71 -1.04
N ILE A 249 -7.92 0.62 -0.64
CA ILE A 249 -6.48 0.37 -0.75
C ILE A 249 -6.00 0.58 -2.20
N ASN A 250 -6.78 0.19 -3.20
CA ASN A 250 -6.39 0.39 -4.60
C ASN A 250 -6.24 1.88 -4.99
N GLU A 251 -6.95 2.78 -4.33
CA GLU A 251 -6.79 4.22 -4.55
C GLU A 251 -5.46 4.74 -3.98
N ILE A 252 -4.91 4.09 -2.93
CA ILE A 252 -3.55 4.36 -2.44
C ILE A 252 -2.53 4.02 -3.54
N TYR A 253 -2.66 2.86 -4.19
CA TYR A 253 -1.78 2.48 -5.32
C TYR A 253 -1.88 3.47 -6.48
N THR A 254 -3.10 3.92 -6.76
CA THR A 254 -3.34 4.92 -7.82
C THR A 254 -2.65 6.24 -7.47
N PHE A 255 -2.68 6.66 -6.20
CA PHE A 255 -2.01 7.87 -5.76
C PHE A 255 -0.48 7.75 -5.81
N ILE A 256 0.08 6.61 -5.40
CA ILE A 256 1.51 6.32 -5.57
C ILE A 256 1.91 6.41 -7.04
N SER A 257 1.13 5.83 -7.95
CA SER A 257 1.39 5.89 -9.39
C SER A 257 1.37 7.34 -9.91
N LYS A 258 0.39 8.15 -9.49
CA LYS A 258 0.30 9.58 -9.86
C LYS A 258 1.52 10.36 -9.40
N LEU A 259 1.95 10.18 -8.15
CA LEU A 259 3.12 10.86 -7.61
C LEU A 259 4.42 10.41 -8.29
N GLY A 260 4.59 9.11 -8.53
CA GLY A 260 5.72 8.58 -9.30
C GLY A 260 5.80 9.14 -10.72
N ALA A 261 4.66 9.27 -11.41
CA ALA A 261 4.61 9.91 -12.73
C ALA A 261 4.96 11.40 -12.66
N LEU A 262 4.43 12.13 -11.67
CA LEU A 262 4.65 13.56 -11.47
C LEU A 262 6.13 13.93 -11.30
N VAL A 263 6.87 13.15 -10.53
CA VAL A 263 8.27 13.43 -10.19
C VAL A 263 9.29 12.62 -11.02
N ASP A 264 8.80 11.76 -11.93
CA ASP A 264 9.57 10.83 -12.77
C ASP A 264 10.28 9.68 -12.03
N HIS A 265 9.71 9.27 -10.90
CA HIS A 265 10.12 8.08 -10.12
C HIS A 265 9.16 6.89 -10.40
N LYS A 266 8.95 6.59 -11.68
CA LYS A 266 7.94 5.60 -12.13
C LYS A 266 8.33 4.16 -11.79
N TYR A 267 9.62 3.81 -11.85
CA TYR A 267 10.06 2.43 -11.56
C TYR A 267 9.90 2.13 -10.06
N GLU A 268 10.30 3.07 -9.22
CA GLU A 268 10.21 3.05 -7.77
C GLU A 268 8.74 2.99 -7.32
N ALA A 269 7.88 3.83 -7.91
CA ALA A 269 6.45 3.78 -7.66
C ALA A 269 5.83 2.43 -8.04
N ARG A 270 6.14 1.88 -9.23
CA ARG A 270 5.66 0.55 -9.64
C ARG A 270 6.18 -0.56 -8.74
N ALA A 271 7.45 -0.50 -8.35
CA ALA A 271 8.05 -1.46 -7.42
C ALA A 271 7.36 -1.40 -6.04
N LEU A 272 7.13 -0.19 -5.51
CA LEU A 272 6.43 0.00 -4.24
C LEU A 272 5.01 -0.57 -4.33
N ILE A 273 4.25 -0.23 -5.37
CA ILE A 273 2.90 -0.76 -5.60
C ILE A 273 2.91 -2.29 -5.69
N SER A 274 3.84 -2.87 -6.44
CA SER A 274 3.94 -4.33 -6.60
C SER A 274 4.24 -5.01 -5.26
N SER A 275 5.16 -4.45 -4.47
CA SER A 275 5.44 -4.93 -3.13
C SER A 275 4.20 -4.89 -2.22
N LEU A 276 3.52 -3.74 -2.15
CA LEU A 276 2.32 -3.58 -1.31
C LEU A 276 1.22 -4.57 -1.71
N LYS A 277 0.99 -4.76 -3.02
CA LYS A 277 0.05 -5.76 -3.54
C LYS A 277 0.44 -7.18 -3.13
N LEU A 278 1.72 -7.54 -3.25
CA LEU A 278 2.20 -8.87 -2.83
C LEU A 278 2.02 -9.09 -1.33
N LYS A 279 2.20 -8.05 -0.50
CA LYS A 279 1.94 -8.13 0.95
C LYS A 279 0.46 -8.32 1.26
N VAL A 280 -0.43 -7.60 0.57
CA VAL A 280 -1.88 -7.83 0.66
C VAL A 280 -2.24 -9.25 0.20
N ASP A 281 -1.67 -9.72 -0.91
CA ASP A 281 -1.87 -11.10 -1.41
C ASP A 281 -1.43 -12.12 -0.35
N ARG A 282 -0.31 -11.87 0.36
CA ARG A 282 0.17 -12.73 1.45
C ARG A 282 -0.82 -12.75 2.61
N VAL A 283 -1.28 -11.60 3.07
CA VAL A 283 -2.25 -11.48 4.16
C VAL A 283 -3.55 -12.20 3.79
N ASN A 284 -4.05 -12.04 2.58
CA ASN A 284 -5.24 -12.75 2.10
C ASN A 284 -5.06 -14.28 2.12
N GLN A 285 -3.88 -14.78 1.74
CA GLN A 285 -3.56 -16.21 1.82
C GLN A 285 -3.57 -16.70 3.27
N THR A 286 -2.99 -15.94 4.19
CA THR A 286 -3.00 -16.24 5.63
C THR A 286 -4.43 -16.24 6.19
N VAL A 287 -5.22 -15.21 5.89
CA VAL A 287 -6.61 -15.07 6.37
C VAL A 287 -7.53 -16.17 5.82
N ALA A 288 -7.24 -16.70 4.63
CA ALA A 288 -7.99 -17.82 4.07
C ALA A 288 -7.82 -19.13 4.88
N LEU A 289 -6.78 -19.24 5.71
CA LEU A 289 -6.55 -20.37 6.61
C LEU A 289 -7.31 -20.24 7.95
N ILE A 290 -7.90 -19.08 8.22
CA ILE A 290 -8.61 -18.79 9.47
C ILE A 290 -10.08 -19.17 9.29
N PRO A 291 -10.63 -20.10 10.11
CA PRO A 291 -12.03 -20.46 10.06
C PRO A 291 -12.93 -19.25 10.28
N GLU A 292 -14.04 -19.15 9.55
CA GLU A 292 -14.98 -18.03 9.70
C GLU A 292 -15.51 -17.89 11.14
N SER A 293 -15.70 -19.01 11.83
CA SER A 293 -16.12 -19.06 13.24
C SER A 293 -15.11 -18.47 14.22
N GLU A 294 -13.85 -18.36 13.83
CA GLU A 294 -12.77 -17.83 14.68
C GLU A 294 -12.51 -16.34 14.45
N ARG A 295 -13.11 -15.76 13.40
CA ARG A 295 -12.91 -14.35 13.04
C ARG A 295 -13.45 -13.40 14.10
N LYS A 296 -12.67 -12.37 14.42
CA LYS A 296 -12.97 -11.44 15.51
C LYS A 296 -13.76 -10.23 15.04
N THR A 297 -14.73 -9.80 15.86
CA THR A 297 -15.45 -8.54 15.64
C THR A 297 -14.64 -7.35 16.15
N ILE A 298 -14.55 -6.29 15.35
CA ILE A 298 -13.70 -5.13 15.57
C ILE A 298 -14.51 -3.84 15.45
N TYR A 299 -14.17 -2.85 16.26
CA TYR A 299 -14.55 -1.46 16.06
C TYR A 299 -13.32 -0.54 16.14
N TYR A 300 -13.13 0.31 15.13
CA TYR A 300 -12.03 1.27 15.06
C TYR A 300 -12.47 2.59 15.71
N VAL A 301 -11.86 2.98 16.82
CA VAL A 301 -12.22 4.16 17.61
C VAL A 301 -11.45 5.37 17.10
N VAL A 302 -12.11 6.21 16.28
CA VAL A 302 -11.57 7.49 15.81
C VAL A 302 -11.82 8.57 16.86
N GLY A 303 -13.04 8.61 17.40
CA GLY A 303 -13.45 9.58 18.41
C GLY A 303 -14.53 8.99 19.31
N THR A 304 -14.53 9.42 20.57
CA THR A 304 -15.42 8.88 21.60
C THR A 304 -15.78 9.94 22.66
N GLY A 305 -16.76 9.65 23.51
CA GLY A 305 -17.22 10.52 24.61
C GLY A 305 -18.17 11.63 24.17
N LYS A 306 -17.68 12.60 23.38
CA LYS A 306 -18.53 13.67 22.83
C LYS A 306 -19.33 13.21 21.62
N LYS A 307 -18.67 12.47 20.73
CA LYS A 307 -19.27 11.94 19.50
C LYS A 307 -18.49 10.71 19.06
N GLU A 308 -19.22 9.63 18.78
CA GLU A 308 -18.61 8.41 18.26
C GLU A 308 -18.26 8.56 16.78
N HIS A 309 -17.00 8.27 16.49
CA HIS A 309 -16.48 8.22 15.14
C HIS A 309 -15.74 6.91 14.91
N THR A 310 -16.02 6.26 13.78
CA THR A 310 -15.45 4.96 13.41
C THR A 310 -15.28 4.82 11.91
N ALA A 311 -14.59 3.78 11.46
CA ALA A 311 -14.44 3.49 10.04
C ALA A 311 -15.61 2.64 9.53
N GLY A 312 -16.65 3.26 8.96
CA GLY A 312 -17.78 2.57 8.33
C GLY A 312 -17.52 2.13 6.88
N ASN A 313 -18.58 1.79 6.15
CA ASN A 313 -18.49 1.55 4.70
C ASN A 313 -17.96 2.79 3.95
N GLY A 314 -17.36 2.55 2.78
CA GLY A 314 -16.75 3.61 1.98
C GLY A 314 -15.46 4.21 2.56
N THR A 315 -14.88 3.64 3.62
CA THR A 315 -13.58 4.06 4.18
C THR A 315 -12.49 3.05 3.88
N PHE A 316 -11.26 3.52 3.59
CA PHE A 316 -10.13 2.59 3.35
C PHE A 316 -9.77 1.78 4.61
N ILE A 317 -9.94 2.34 5.81
CA ILE A 317 -9.67 1.62 7.07
C ILE A 317 -10.60 0.41 7.21
N ASN A 318 -11.88 0.53 6.83
CA ASN A 318 -12.78 -0.63 6.79
C ASN A 318 -12.24 -1.74 5.88
N GLU A 319 -11.72 -1.40 4.69
CA GLU A 319 -11.10 -2.41 3.82
C GLU A 319 -9.84 -3.02 4.44
N VAL A 320 -8.98 -2.22 5.09
CA VAL A 320 -7.79 -2.72 5.79
C VAL A 320 -8.17 -3.73 6.88
N LEU A 321 -9.19 -3.44 7.70
CA LEU A 321 -9.69 -4.36 8.73
C LEU A 321 -10.21 -5.67 8.11
N GLN A 322 -10.95 -5.58 7.01
CA GLN A 322 -11.50 -6.76 6.32
C GLN A 322 -10.40 -7.61 5.66
N VAL A 323 -9.41 -6.98 5.02
CA VAL A 323 -8.26 -7.68 4.43
C VAL A 323 -7.48 -8.44 5.51
N ALA A 324 -7.36 -7.88 6.71
CA ALA A 324 -6.73 -8.55 7.85
C ALA A 324 -7.63 -9.60 8.53
N GLY A 325 -8.77 -9.97 7.95
CA GLY A 325 -9.67 -11.00 8.47
C GLY A 325 -10.55 -10.55 9.64
N GLY A 326 -10.61 -9.25 9.93
CA GLY A 326 -11.49 -8.68 10.94
C GLY A 326 -12.94 -8.52 10.44
N ILE A 327 -13.90 -8.74 11.33
CA ILE A 327 -15.31 -8.42 11.09
C ILE A 327 -15.59 -7.02 11.66
N ASN A 328 -15.62 -6.00 10.80
CA ASN A 328 -15.95 -4.65 11.24
C ASN A 328 -17.43 -4.55 11.60
N VAL A 329 -17.75 -4.16 12.84
CA VAL A 329 -19.14 -4.04 13.30
C VAL A 329 -19.85 -2.78 12.79
N ALA A 330 -19.12 -1.82 12.24
CA ALA A 330 -19.65 -0.54 11.79
C ALA A 330 -20.03 -0.51 10.29
N THR A 331 -20.17 -1.66 9.64
CA THR A 331 -20.55 -1.73 8.21
C THR A 331 -22.02 -1.42 7.94
N ASP A 332 -22.79 -1.07 8.98
CA ASP A 332 -24.19 -0.64 8.92
C ASP A 332 -24.34 0.88 8.72
N VAL A 333 -23.23 1.61 8.58
CA VAL A 333 -23.20 3.03 8.22
C VAL A 333 -22.18 3.29 7.11
N GLU A 334 -22.32 4.43 6.42
CA GLU A 334 -21.33 4.96 5.48
C GLU A 334 -20.48 6.05 6.16
N GLY A 335 -19.19 6.10 5.85
CA GLY A 335 -18.27 7.12 6.32
C GLY A 335 -17.89 7.00 7.80
N TRP A 336 -17.78 8.14 8.48
CA TRP A 336 -17.06 8.22 9.77
C TRP A 336 -17.93 8.43 11.01
N SER A 337 -19.22 8.72 10.85
CA SER A 337 -20.10 9.06 11.98
C SER A 337 -20.79 7.80 12.50
N TYR A 338 -20.75 7.57 13.81
CA TYR A 338 -21.41 6.45 14.46
C TYR A 338 -22.27 6.88 15.64
N SER A 339 -23.09 5.96 16.17
CA SER A 339 -23.80 6.18 17.43
C SER A 339 -23.28 5.26 18.53
N LEU A 340 -23.29 5.76 19.76
CA LEU A 340 -22.92 4.99 20.94
C LEU A 340 -23.87 3.80 21.17
N GLU A 341 -25.16 4.00 20.90
CA GLU A 341 -26.19 2.94 20.98
C GLU A 341 -25.83 1.75 20.09
N LYS A 342 -25.48 2.00 18.82
CA LYS A 342 -25.06 0.94 17.90
C LYS A 342 -23.77 0.26 18.34
N LEU A 343 -22.81 1.00 18.90
CA LEU A 343 -21.57 0.41 19.42
C LEU A 343 -21.87 -0.56 20.58
N ILE A 344 -22.74 -0.15 21.49
CA ILE A 344 -23.18 -0.98 22.62
C ILE A 344 -23.98 -2.19 22.14
N GLU A 345 -24.85 -2.03 21.15
CA GLU A 345 -25.65 -3.11 20.56
C GLU A 345 -24.77 -4.17 19.87
N HIS A 346 -23.84 -3.74 19.01
CA HIS A 346 -22.96 -4.66 18.29
C HIS A 346 -21.89 -5.29 19.19
N ASN A 347 -21.50 -4.63 20.28
CA ASN A 347 -20.61 -5.13 21.33
C ASN A 347 -19.38 -5.90 20.81
N PRO A 348 -18.43 -5.22 20.11
CA PRO A 348 -17.31 -5.86 19.46
C PRO A 348 -16.38 -6.59 20.43
N SER A 349 -15.68 -7.61 19.93
CA SER A 349 -14.69 -8.37 20.69
C SER A 349 -13.38 -7.61 20.89
N TYR A 350 -13.05 -6.69 19.98
CA TYR A 350 -11.86 -5.85 20.02
C TYR A 350 -12.18 -4.39 19.67
N LEU A 351 -11.48 -3.46 20.33
CA LEU A 351 -11.45 -2.05 20.00
C LEU A 351 -10.04 -1.69 19.53
N PHE A 352 -9.91 -0.94 18.44
CA PHE A 352 -8.62 -0.44 17.96
C PHE A 352 -8.66 1.08 17.97
N GLY A 353 -7.77 1.74 18.71
CA GLY A 353 -7.75 3.20 18.75
C GLY A 353 -6.59 3.77 19.54
N GLU A 354 -6.56 5.09 19.64
CA GLU A 354 -5.54 5.83 20.38
C GLU A 354 -5.71 5.74 21.90
N GLY A 355 -4.61 5.93 22.64
CA GLY A 355 -4.61 5.82 24.11
C GLY A 355 -5.61 6.76 24.79
N TYR A 356 -5.76 7.99 24.30
CA TYR A 356 -6.70 8.96 24.87
C TYR A 356 -8.18 8.55 24.69
N ASN A 357 -8.49 7.77 23.65
CA ASN A 357 -9.84 7.23 23.43
C ASN A 357 -10.13 6.13 24.46
N TYR A 358 -9.15 5.28 24.76
CA TYR A 358 -9.25 4.31 25.86
C TYR A 358 -9.54 5.00 27.19
N ASP A 359 -8.73 6.02 27.54
CA ASP A 359 -8.87 6.75 28.81
C ASP A 359 -10.27 7.37 28.95
N THR A 360 -10.80 7.93 27.85
CA THR A 360 -12.16 8.48 27.80
C THR A 360 -13.22 7.41 28.00
N MET A 361 -13.05 6.23 27.39
CA MET A 361 -14.00 5.13 27.48
C MET A 361 -14.05 4.51 28.88
N ILE A 362 -12.90 4.27 29.51
CA ILE A 362 -12.86 3.65 30.86
C ILE A 362 -13.34 4.59 31.96
N ALA A 363 -13.25 5.91 31.75
CA ALA A 363 -13.72 6.92 32.70
C ALA A 363 -15.25 7.13 32.67
N SER A 364 -15.96 6.47 31.74
CA SER A 364 -17.39 6.68 31.54
C SER A 364 -18.19 5.38 31.72
N ASP A 365 -19.26 5.48 32.51
CA ASP A 365 -20.23 4.40 32.74
C ASP A 365 -20.89 3.90 31.44
N ASN A 366 -20.87 4.71 30.38
CA ASN A 366 -21.51 4.36 29.11
C ASN A 366 -20.86 3.17 28.41
N TYR A 367 -19.55 2.95 28.60
CA TYR A 367 -18.79 1.91 27.90
C TYR A 367 -18.52 0.68 28.76
N LYS A 368 -18.85 0.71 30.07
CA LYS A 368 -18.49 -0.34 31.03
C LYS A 368 -18.95 -1.75 30.68
N ASN A 369 -19.97 -1.86 29.81
CA ASN A 369 -20.54 -3.12 29.38
C ASN A 369 -19.95 -3.67 28.08
N LEU A 370 -19.07 -2.93 27.40
CA LEU A 370 -18.40 -3.41 26.20
C LEU A 370 -17.48 -4.58 26.53
N LYS A 371 -17.66 -5.68 25.79
CA LYS A 371 -16.89 -6.90 25.94
C LYS A 371 -15.39 -6.64 25.79
N ALA A 372 -15.00 -5.92 24.74
CA ALA A 372 -13.61 -5.57 24.49
C ALA A 372 -12.92 -4.85 25.66
N LEU A 373 -13.63 -4.03 26.44
CA LEU A 373 -13.04 -3.37 27.62
C LEU A 373 -12.95 -4.31 28.83
N LYS A 374 -13.93 -5.20 29.02
CA LYS A 374 -13.91 -6.21 30.09
C LYS A 374 -12.81 -7.26 29.89
N ASP A 375 -12.56 -7.63 28.64
CA ASP A 375 -11.60 -8.66 28.26
C ASP A 375 -10.19 -8.09 27.98
N ASP A 376 -9.95 -6.81 28.26
CA ASP A 376 -8.69 -6.09 27.99
C ASP A 376 -8.23 -6.15 26.51
N HIS A 377 -9.20 -6.13 25.60
CA HIS A 377 -9.02 -6.13 24.15
C HIS A 377 -9.17 -4.74 23.54
N TYR A 378 -8.77 -3.70 24.28
CA TYR A 378 -8.52 -2.39 23.67
C TYR A 378 -7.07 -2.32 23.17
N ILE A 379 -6.93 -2.36 21.86
CA ILE A 379 -5.65 -2.37 21.17
C ILE A 379 -5.26 -0.93 20.88
N LYS A 380 -4.29 -0.45 21.64
CA LYS A 380 -3.68 0.87 21.41
C LYS A 380 -2.84 0.82 20.14
N ILE A 381 -3.21 1.64 19.16
CA ILE A 381 -2.54 1.71 17.85
C ILE A 381 -1.95 3.10 17.62
N ASP A 382 -0.91 3.17 16.79
CA ASP A 382 -0.41 4.45 16.27
C ASP A 382 -1.30 4.92 15.13
N SER A 383 -2.13 5.94 15.37
CA SER A 383 -3.00 6.52 14.34
C SER A 383 -2.23 7.07 13.15
N ASN A 384 -0.94 7.42 13.28
CA ASN A 384 -0.15 7.81 12.12
C ASN A 384 0.06 6.62 11.17
N VAL A 385 0.02 5.37 11.64
CA VAL A 385 0.10 4.19 10.76
C VAL A 385 -1.24 3.91 10.10
N PHE A 386 -2.35 4.00 10.84
CA PHE A 386 -3.66 3.54 10.37
C PHE A 386 -4.52 4.61 9.69
N SER A 387 -4.43 5.86 10.14
CA SER A 387 -5.25 6.96 9.63
C SER A 387 -4.63 7.68 8.43
N ILE A 388 -3.36 7.41 8.12
CA ILE A 388 -2.69 7.94 6.92
C ILE A 388 -2.82 6.92 5.78
N PRO A 389 -3.48 7.27 4.65
CA PRO A 389 -3.61 6.38 3.50
C PRO A 389 -2.32 6.33 2.67
N GLY A 390 -1.26 5.81 3.27
CA GLY A 390 0.08 5.66 2.68
C GLY A 390 0.60 4.22 2.76
N PRO A 391 1.87 3.97 2.39
CA PRO A 391 2.45 2.63 2.39
C PRO A 391 2.41 1.92 3.76
N ARG A 392 2.56 2.67 4.85
CA ARG A 392 2.69 2.13 6.22
C ARG A 392 1.46 1.36 6.70
N VAL A 393 0.24 1.73 6.29
CA VAL A 393 -0.97 1.00 6.71
C VAL A 393 -0.97 -0.43 6.18
N ILE A 394 -0.34 -0.67 5.03
CA ILE A 394 -0.20 -2.00 4.42
C ILE A 394 1.04 -2.71 4.97
N ASP A 395 2.17 -1.99 5.07
CA ASP A 395 3.44 -2.58 5.51
C ASP A 395 3.46 -2.99 6.99
N LEU A 396 2.83 -2.19 7.84
CA LEU A 396 2.84 -2.33 9.29
C LEU A 396 1.43 -2.62 9.83
N GLY A 397 0.43 -1.88 9.37
CA GLY A 397 -0.94 -1.96 9.90
C GLY A 397 -1.56 -3.34 9.76
N LEU A 398 -1.48 -3.95 8.57
CA LEU A 398 -2.01 -5.31 8.35
C LEU A 398 -1.33 -6.35 9.23
N LYS A 399 0.00 -6.28 9.38
CA LYS A 399 0.76 -7.18 10.26
C LYS A 399 0.33 -7.02 11.71
N GLN A 400 0.20 -5.79 12.18
CA GLN A 400 -0.22 -5.50 13.54
C GLN A 400 -1.62 -6.05 13.83
N ILE A 401 -2.57 -5.92 12.89
CA ILE A 401 -3.91 -6.50 13.06
C ILE A 401 -3.83 -8.03 13.12
N ILE A 402 -3.10 -8.68 12.21
CA ILE A 402 -2.98 -10.15 12.20
C ILE A 402 -2.29 -10.66 13.46
N HIS A 403 -1.17 -10.05 13.88
CA HIS A 403 -0.48 -10.39 15.13
C HIS A 403 -1.42 -10.30 16.34
N THR A 404 -2.28 -9.27 16.36
CA THR A 404 -3.20 -9.04 17.48
C THR A 404 -4.35 -10.04 17.50
N LEU A 405 -4.96 -10.32 16.34
CA LEU A 405 -6.19 -11.12 16.28
C LEU A 405 -5.92 -12.62 16.14
N TYR A 406 -4.81 -12.97 15.50
CA TYR A 406 -4.47 -14.31 15.00
C TYR A 406 -2.96 -14.58 15.15
N PRO A 407 -2.39 -14.52 16.37
CA PRO A 407 -0.94 -14.63 16.59
C PRO A 407 -0.34 -15.94 16.05
N ASP A 408 -1.09 -17.04 16.06
CA ASP A 408 -0.64 -18.34 15.53
C ASP A 408 -0.38 -18.33 14.00
N TYR A 409 -0.89 -17.32 13.30
CA TYR A 409 -0.74 -17.15 11.86
C TYR A 409 0.31 -16.09 11.48
N GLU A 410 0.91 -15.41 12.46
CA GLU A 410 1.88 -14.33 12.20
C GLU A 410 3.13 -14.83 11.47
N SER A 411 3.58 -16.06 11.74
CA SER A 411 4.80 -16.61 11.13
C SER A 411 4.74 -16.63 9.59
N ASP A 412 3.54 -16.64 9.02
CA ASP A 412 3.30 -16.59 7.57
C ASP A 412 3.54 -15.20 6.98
N LEU A 413 3.63 -14.16 7.81
CA LEU A 413 3.88 -12.77 7.45
C LEU A 413 5.32 -12.31 7.71
N ASN A 414 6.25 -13.25 7.97
CA ASN A 414 7.68 -12.98 8.18
C ASN A 414 8.41 -12.57 6.90
N TYR A 415 7.93 -11.49 6.31
CA TYR A 415 8.59 -10.76 5.25
C TYR A 415 9.25 -9.51 5.77
#